data_AF-A0A2S0VVE0-F1
#
_entry.id   AF-A0A2S0VVE0-F1
#
_cell.length_a   1.000
_cell.length_b   1.000
_cell.length_c   1.000
_cell.angle_alpha   90.00
_cell.angle_beta   90.00
_cell.angle_gamma   90.00
#
_symmetry.space_group_name_H-M   'P 1'
#
loop_
_entity.id
_entity.type
_entity.pdbx_description
1 polymer ?
#
loop_
_entity_poly.entity_id
_entity_poly.type
_entity_poly.pdbx_seq_one_letter_code
_entity_poly.pdbx_strand_id
1 'polypeptide(L)'
;MKRKLTAQQKREKAERKKQFETIFINGKQVKVKRQPTIDGLPVDEWLAENADPIFLHQNEMWDVLDQRMQDEAANDLATKQKRMKEREMAIDDDFEIPF
;
A
#
# COMPACT_ATOMS: atom_id res chain seq x y z
N MET A 1 32.02 -36.10 -13.45
CA MET A 1 30.58 -35.86 -13.72
C MET A 1 29.96 -35.06 -12.58
N LYS A 2 29.21 -33.98 -12.86
CA LYS A 2 28.46 -33.23 -11.83
C LYS A 2 27.19 -34.00 -11.47
N ARG A 3 26.96 -34.27 -10.17
CA ARG A 3 25.75 -34.94 -9.68
C ARG A 3 24.53 -34.02 -9.86
N LYS A 4 23.41 -34.60 -10.31
CA LYS A 4 22.13 -33.88 -10.42
C LYS A 4 21.56 -33.65 -9.01
N LEU A 5 21.04 -32.44 -8.76
CA LEU A 5 20.38 -32.11 -7.50
C LEU A 5 19.06 -32.86 -7.38
N THR A 6 18.79 -33.40 -6.18
CA THR A 6 17.49 -34.00 -5.84
C THR A 6 16.40 -32.93 -5.75
N ALA A 7 15.12 -33.34 -5.79
CA ALA A 7 14.00 -32.41 -5.70
C ALA A 7 14.04 -31.58 -4.40
N GLN A 8 14.41 -32.20 -3.28
CA GLN A 8 14.55 -31.53 -1.99
C GLN A 8 15.66 -30.47 -2.02
N GLN A 9 16.83 -30.81 -2.58
CA GLN A 9 17.94 -29.86 -2.70
C GLN A 9 17.61 -28.68 -3.63
N LYS A 10 16.77 -28.90 -4.66
CA LYS A 10 16.28 -27.82 -5.53
C LYS A 10 15.34 -26.88 -4.77
N ARG A 11 14.43 -27.42 -3.94
CA ARG A 11 13.51 -26.61 -3.12
C ARG A 11 14.27 -25.77 -2.11
N GLU A 12 15.20 -26.38 -1.36
CA GLU A 12 16.01 -25.67 -0.38
C GLU A 12 16.88 -24.57 -1.02
N LYS A 13 17.41 -24.82 -2.23
CA LYS A 13 18.10 -23.80 -3.02
C LYS A 13 17.18 -22.66 -3.44
N ALA A 14 15.91 -22.95 -3.75
CA ALA A 14 14.93 -21.93 -4.09
C ALA A 14 14.54 -21.09 -2.85
N GLU A 15 14.33 -21.72 -1.71
CA GLU A 15 14.05 -21.03 -0.43
C GLU A 15 15.20 -20.12 -0.01
N ARG A 16 16.45 -20.62 -0.09
CA ARG A 16 17.64 -19.79 0.17
C ARG A 16 17.78 -18.60 -0.79
N LYS A 17 17.25 -18.69 -2.01
CA LYS A 17 17.25 -17.56 -2.97
C LYS A 17 16.11 -16.57 -2.70
N LYS A 18 15.01 -17.01 -2.09
CA LYS A 18 13.91 -16.14 -1.68
C LYS A 18 14.28 -15.31 -0.45
N GLN A 19 14.97 -15.91 0.51
CA GLN A 19 15.32 -15.25 1.79
C GLN A 19 16.54 -14.33 1.70
N PHE A 20 17.43 -14.54 0.72
CA PHE A 20 18.69 -13.83 0.61
C PHE A 20 18.93 -13.32 -0.81
N GLU A 21 19.59 -12.19 -0.89
CA GLU A 21 20.07 -11.60 -2.13
C GLU A 21 21.59 -11.39 -2.09
N THR A 22 22.20 -11.24 -3.25
CA THR A 22 23.62 -10.95 -3.36
C THR A 22 23.77 -9.50 -3.80
N ILE A 23 24.40 -8.68 -2.97
CA ILE A 23 24.71 -7.29 -3.25
C ILE A 23 26.22 -7.12 -3.38
N PHE A 24 26.64 -6.06 -4.09
CA PHE A 24 28.04 -5.68 -4.17
C PHE A 24 28.31 -4.55 -3.19
N ILE A 25 29.16 -4.81 -2.19
CA ILE A 25 29.65 -3.80 -1.25
C ILE A 25 31.15 -3.73 -1.42
N ASN A 26 31.68 -2.54 -1.75
CA ASN A 26 33.12 -2.27 -1.86
C ASN A 26 33.86 -3.26 -2.78
N GLY A 27 33.27 -3.58 -3.93
CA GLY A 27 33.86 -4.51 -4.92
C GLY A 27 33.78 -5.99 -4.54
N LYS A 28 33.15 -6.35 -3.41
CA LYS A 28 32.93 -7.74 -3.00
C LYS A 28 31.46 -8.12 -3.13
N GLN A 29 31.20 -9.34 -3.64
CA GLN A 29 29.87 -9.93 -3.60
C GLN A 29 29.56 -10.45 -2.19
N VAL A 30 28.55 -9.88 -1.54
CA VAL A 30 28.10 -10.23 -0.19
C VAL A 30 26.67 -10.75 -0.27
N LYS A 31 26.40 -11.87 0.40
CA LYS A 31 25.05 -12.43 0.51
C LYS A 31 24.38 -11.87 1.76
N VAL A 32 23.31 -11.11 1.57
CA VAL A 32 22.56 -10.41 2.63
C VAL A 32 21.13 -10.93 2.68
N LYS A 33 20.49 -10.91 3.87
CA LYS A 33 19.07 -11.23 4.00
C LYS A 33 18.27 -10.16 3.25
N ARG A 34 17.25 -10.55 2.48
CA ARG A 34 16.35 -9.57 1.88
C ARG A 34 15.69 -8.76 3.00
N GLN A 35 15.54 -7.46 2.77
CA GLN A 35 14.68 -6.62 3.62
C GLN A 35 13.31 -7.29 3.71
N PRO A 36 12.66 -7.32 4.89
CA PRO A 36 11.30 -7.83 4.99
C PRO A 36 10.40 -6.99 4.07
N THR A 37 9.57 -7.65 3.29
CA THR A 37 8.61 -7.02 2.38
C THR A 37 7.28 -7.71 2.67
N ILE A 38 6.26 -6.94 3.04
CA ILE A 38 4.91 -7.45 3.33
C ILE A 38 4.10 -7.26 2.06
N ASP A 39 3.56 -8.37 1.51
CA ASP A 39 2.76 -8.37 0.28
C ASP A 39 3.39 -7.69 -0.95
N GLY A 40 4.73 -7.61 -1.00
CA GLY A 40 5.45 -6.97 -2.09
C GLY A 40 5.73 -5.48 -1.87
N LEU A 41 5.23 -4.89 -0.78
CA LEU A 41 5.52 -3.54 -0.33
C LEU A 41 6.60 -3.54 0.78
N PRO A 42 7.48 -2.54 0.81
CA PRO A 42 8.37 -2.35 1.95
C PRO A 42 7.54 -2.14 3.23
N VAL A 43 8.08 -2.59 4.36
CA VAL A 43 7.36 -2.56 5.65
C VAL A 43 6.88 -1.16 5.99
N ASP A 44 7.69 -0.14 5.70
CA ASP A 44 7.37 1.25 6.03
C ASP A 44 6.14 1.76 5.27
N GLU A 45 6.02 1.44 3.97
CA GLU A 45 4.84 1.79 3.16
C GLU A 45 3.62 1.01 3.64
N TRP A 46 3.76 -0.29 3.89
CA TRP A 46 2.68 -1.11 4.43
C TRP A 46 2.16 -0.55 5.76
N LEU A 47 3.07 -0.11 6.64
CA LEU A 47 2.73 0.45 7.94
C LEU A 47 2.05 1.81 7.80
N ALA A 48 2.51 2.66 6.89
CA ALA A 48 1.88 3.96 6.61
C ALA A 48 0.45 3.83 6.07
N GLU A 49 0.09 2.71 5.43
CA GLU A 49 -1.27 2.46 4.92
C GLU A 49 -2.16 1.70 5.92
N ASN A 50 -1.59 0.75 6.67
CA ASN A 50 -2.39 -0.20 7.48
C ASN A 50 -2.36 0.09 8.99
N ALA A 51 -1.47 0.95 9.48
CA ALA A 51 -1.36 1.21 10.92
C ALA A 51 -2.58 1.93 11.50
N ASP A 52 -2.86 1.61 12.76
CA ASP A 52 -3.81 2.32 13.62
C ASP A 52 -3.32 3.75 13.88
N PRO A 53 -4.20 4.77 13.89
CA PRO A 53 -3.85 6.13 14.30
C PRO A 53 -3.07 6.24 15.61
N ILE A 54 -3.35 5.38 16.60
CA ILE A 54 -2.62 5.33 17.87
C ILE A 54 -1.15 4.98 17.63
N PHE A 55 -0.90 4.01 16.75
CA PHE A 55 0.46 3.59 16.42
C PHE A 55 1.22 4.69 15.69
N LEU A 56 0.58 5.35 14.72
CA LEU A 56 1.19 6.45 13.97
C LEU A 56 1.58 7.61 14.90
N HIS A 57 0.70 7.96 15.83
CA HIS A 57 0.96 8.98 16.85
C HIS A 57 2.16 8.60 17.74
N GLN A 58 2.26 7.34 18.19
CA GLN A 58 3.35 6.89 19.06
C GLN A 58 4.72 6.87 18.37
N ASN A 59 4.75 6.69 17.05
CA ASN A 59 5.98 6.68 16.25
C ASN A 59 6.26 8.03 15.58
N GLU A 60 5.60 9.10 16.03
CA GLU A 60 5.76 10.47 15.51
C GLU A 60 5.49 10.60 13.99
N MET A 61 4.67 9.71 13.43
CA MET A 61 4.28 9.72 12.01
C MET A 61 3.11 10.66 11.76
N TRP A 62 3.26 11.91 12.19
CA TRP A 62 2.23 12.95 12.13
C TRP A 62 1.86 13.33 10.70
N ASP A 63 2.85 13.37 9.80
CA ASP A 63 2.63 13.69 8.40
C ASP A 63 1.64 12.73 7.73
N VAL A 64 1.71 11.44 8.11
CA VAL A 64 0.80 10.40 7.59
C VAL A 64 -0.61 10.57 8.16
N LEU A 65 -0.72 10.91 9.45
CA LEU A 65 -2.01 11.20 10.08
C LEU A 65 -2.69 12.41 9.44
N ASP A 66 -1.96 13.50 9.27
CA ASP A 66 -2.47 14.73 8.67
C ASP A 66 -2.93 14.52 7.23
N GLN A 67 -2.15 13.76 6.44
CA GLN A 67 -2.55 13.38 5.08
C GLN A 67 -3.85 12.59 5.07
N ARG A 68 -3.98 11.54 5.91
CA ARG A 68 -5.21 10.75 6.01
C ARG A 68 -6.43 11.59 6.36
N MET A 69 -6.27 12.51 7.31
CA MET A 69 -7.36 13.41 7.70
C MET A 69 -7.80 14.34 6.57
N GLN A 70 -6.84 14.84 5.79
CA GLN A 70 -7.13 15.67 4.61
C GLN A 70 -7.86 14.88 3.52
N ASP A 71 -7.42 13.64 3.28
CA ASP A 71 -8.02 12.75 2.29
C ASP A 71 -9.47 12.37 2.67
N GLU A 72 -9.73 12.07 3.94
CA GLU A 72 -11.06 11.81 4.47
C GLU A 72 -11.98 13.03 4.31
N ALA A 73 -11.51 14.22 4.70
CA ALA A 73 -12.26 15.46 4.57
C ALA A 73 -12.57 15.81 3.10
N ALA A 74 -11.63 15.56 2.19
CA ALA A 74 -11.82 15.75 0.75
C ALA A 74 -12.88 14.79 0.20
N ASN A 75 -12.87 13.53 0.64
CA ASN A 75 -13.84 12.53 0.22
C ASN A 75 -15.27 12.85 0.71
N ASP A 76 -15.39 13.37 1.94
CA ASP A 76 -16.65 13.85 2.49
C ASP A 76 -17.21 15.06 1.72
N LEU A 77 -16.34 16.00 1.35
CA LEU A 77 -16.71 17.15 0.51
C LEU A 77 -17.17 16.71 -0.87
N ALA A 78 -16.45 15.80 -1.52
CA ALA A 78 -16.82 15.23 -2.81
C ALA A 78 -18.19 14.53 -2.74
N THR A 79 -18.46 13.80 -1.66
CA THR A 79 -19.74 13.11 -1.42
C THR A 79 -20.88 14.12 -1.24
N LYS A 80 -20.66 15.19 -0.47
CA LYS A 80 -21.64 16.28 -0.29
C LYS A 80 -21.94 16.99 -1.60
N GLN A 81 -20.91 17.32 -2.39
CA GLN A 81 -21.07 17.96 -3.70
C GLN A 81 -21.85 17.07 -4.66
N LYS A 82 -21.55 15.77 -4.70
CA LYS A 82 -22.30 14.81 -5.52
C LYS A 82 -23.78 14.78 -5.15
N ARG A 83 -24.11 14.69 -3.86
CA ARG A 83 -25.50 14.69 -3.37
C ARG A 83 -26.24 16.01 -3.66
N MET A 84 -25.55 17.14 -3.57
CA MET A 84 -26.12 18.46 -3.90
C MET A 84 -26.40 18.56 -5.40
N LYS A 85 -25.46 18.13 -6.24
CA LYS A 85 -25.62 18.11 -7.70
C LYS A 85 -26.76 17.19 -8.16
N GLU A 86 -26.89 16.01 -7.53
CA GLU A 86 -28.01 15.10 -7.77
C GLU A 86 -29.36 15.72 -7.36
N ARG A 87 -29.39 16.48 -6.26
CA ARG A 87 -30.59 17.21 -5.80
C ARG A 87 -30.96 18.38 -6.71
N GLU A 88 -29.98 19.14 -7.20
CA GLU A 88 -30.20 20.25 -8.13
C GLU A 88 -30.71 19.73 -9.48
N MET A 89 -30.14 18.65 -10.01
CA MET A 89 -30.57 18.04 -11.26
C MET A 89 -32.00 17.49 -11.20
N ALA A 90 -32.47 17.06 -10.02
CA ALA A 90 -33.83 16.57 -9.83
C ALA A 90 -34.91 17.68 -9.74
N ILE A 91 -34.52 18.96 -9.68
CA ILE A 91 -35.46 20.09 -9.61
C ILE A 91 -35.89 20.56 -11.02
N ASP A 92 -35.10 20.28 -12.04
CA ASP A 92 -35.34 20.74 -13.42
C ASP A 92 -36.32 19.86 -14.22
N ASP A 93 -36.72 18.68 -13.71
CA ASP A 93 -37.58 17.70 -14.41
C ASP A 93 -39.09 17.87 -14.14
N ASP A 94 -39.54 18.77 -13.25
CA ASP A 94 -40.94 18.86 -12.78
C ASP A 94 -41.68 20.19 -13.08
N PHE A 95 -41.15 21.08 -13.93
CA PHE A 95 -41.86 22.33 -14.30
C PHE A 95 -42.41 22.32 -15.74
N GLU A 96 -43.25 21.34 -16.06
CA GLU A 96 -44.25 21.48 -17.12
C GLU A 96 -45.63 21.33 -16.48
N ILE A 97 -46.20 22.46 -16.02
CA ILE A 97 -47.60 22.54 -15.63
C ILE A 97 -48.41 22.56 -16.95
N PRO A 98 -49.19 21.53 -17.30
CA PRO A 98 -50.09 21.61 -18.43
C PRO A 98 -51.25 22.54 -18.03
N PHE A 99 -51.45 23.60 -18.83
CA PHE A 99 -52.56 24.55 -18.72
C PHE A 99 -53.94 23.91 -18.94
#